data_AF-A0A7S6S0Z1-F1
#
_entry.id   AF-A0A7S6S0Z1-F1
#
_cell.length_a   1.000
_cell.length_b   1.000
_cell.length_c   1.000
_cell.angle_alpha   90.00
_cell.angle_beta   90.00
_cell.angle_gamma   90.00
#
_symmetry.space_group_name_H-M   'P 1'
#
loop_
_entity.id
_entity.type
_entity.pdbx_description
1 polymer ?
#
loop_
_entity_poly.entity_id
_entity_poly.type
_entity_poly.pdbx_seq_one_letter_code
_entity_poly.pdbx_strand_id
1 'polypeptide(L)'
;MSIAGASWRFRLSVGALMAAIVVLQWPSTQRAHFEGDEVVLTFLAERLRVDPTNYSLRGPIVGDAATRFIRDTWSPGARFDAEITAPVDPARGERLRTYAEWLIGLESAEVLMRPPSRGPDGRPVDRRVPAYDPEVYDRPFFFHPPFVPYLLAAARAAGGGAAAALVSIFAQALCVGATGLLGRRLAGETAGILAAALLALDPITWLCGARLWIDGPLQLMLTVGVLLSVRAFQNGGVAAFVVAGLACGLAAVTKMPALLAVPALVAAAWCSTRRATRAELIAGVAAFLLVFGPWLVITKVHYGAFLPAAHPSQWLIDNFPYVRMLTERPAYFYFAALPLVAPVYLLLLPALLGIGRRAERSAGAAGGGALLISGAWAVGVVAAMVVMGMMKWGFQLRYLAPAMPALCLFVAAWLVHAPRWTWLIALVFGLIGWWSGFASVAPPPIAEVRPVLLERFVLEPRGQSLRDFWPGMW
;
A
#
# COMPACT_ATOMS: atom_id res chain seq x y z
N MET A 1 -16.66 20.20 12.52
CA MET A 1 -15.91 19.89 13.75
C MET A 1 -14.45 19.74 13.37
N SER A 2 -13.65 20.77 13.65
CA SER A 2 -12.20 20.69 13.50
C SER A 2 -11.62 19.76 14.58
N ILE A 3 -10.33 19.46 14.49
CA ILE A 3 -9.55 18.89 15.60
C ILE A 3 -9.82 19.67 16.92
N ALA A 4 -10.20 20.95 16.83
CA ALA A 4 -10.52 21.78 18.00
C ALA A 4 -11.73 21.28 18.83
N GLY A 5 -12.68 20.53 18.24
CA GLY A 5 -13.81 19.96 18.98
C GLY A 5 -13.47 18.66 19.72
N ALA A 6 -12.27 18.12 19.54
CA ALA A 6 -11.81 16.94 20.25
C ALA A 6 -11.50 17.25 21.73
N SER A 7 -11.71 16.29 22.62
CA SER A 7 -11.10 16.37 23.95
C SER A 7 -9.58 16.53 23.82
N TRP A 8 -8.96 17.09 24.85
CA TRP A 8 -7.50 17.17 24.91
C TRP A 8 -6.87 15.76 24.96
N ARG A 9 -7.54 14.79 25.60
CA ARG A 9 -7.08 13.40 25.72
C ARG A 9 -6.96 12.76 24.35
N PHE A 10 -8.03 12.85 23.54
CA PHE A 10 -8.02 12.34 22.17
C PHE A 10 -6.88 12.96 21.34
N ARG A 11 -6.73 14.29 21.40
CA ARG A 11 -5.67 14.99 20.65
C ARG A 11 -4.28 14.54 21.07
N LEU A 12 -4.05 14.43 22.37
CA LEU A 12 -2.76 14.02 22.92
C LEU A 12 -2.45 12.57 22.54
N SER A 13 -3.41 11.64 22.71
CA SER A 13 -3.20 10.23 22.40
C SER A 13 -2.96 9.98 20.91
N VAL A 14 -3.82 10.53 20.04
CA VAL A 14 -3.66 10.34 18.59
C VAL A 14 -2.41 11.08 18.08
N GLY A 15 -2.16 12.29 18.57
CA GLY A 15 -0.94 13.04 18.24
C GLY A 15 0.33 12.31 18.65
N ALA A 16 0.36 11.70 19.83
CA ALA A 16 1.48 10.89 20.31
C ALA A 16 1.71 9.65 19.43
N LEU A 17 0.64 8.96 19.01
CA LEU A 17 0.75 7.81 18.09
C LEU A 17 1.32 8.24 16.72
N MET A 18 0.83 9.35 16.18
CA MET A 18 1.34 9.91 14.92
C MET A 18 2.83 10.27 15.02
N ALA A 19 3.23 10.94 16.10
CA ALA A 19 4.62 11.30 16.34
C ALA A 19 5.50 10.04 16.52
N ALA A 20 5.03 9.03 17.25
CA ALA A 20 5.74 7.77 17.43
C ALA A 20 6.00 7.05 16.11
N ILE A 21 5.03 7.02 15.19
CA ILE A 21 5.21 6.45 13.84
C ILE A 21 6.33 7.16 13.10
N VAL A 22 6.30 8.51 13.07
CA VAL A 22 7.32 9.31 12.38
C VAL A 22 8.71 9.03 12.97
N VAL A 23 8.84 9.01 14.29
CA VAL A 23 10.13 8.77 14.98
C VAL A 23 10.64 7.35 14.73
N LEU A 24 9.77 6.34 14.91
CA LEU A 24 10.16 4.93 14.78
C LEU A 24 10.50 4.54 13.33
N GLN A 25 9.87 5.19 12.35
CA GLN A 25 10.14 4.96 10.93
C GLN A 25 11.20 5.88 10.36
N TRP A 26 11.64 6.92 11.08
CA TRP A 26 12.68 7.82 10.60
C TRP A 26 13.94 7.10 10.09
N PRO A 27 14.47 6.04 10.74
CA PRO A 27 15.62 5.30 10.20
C PRO A 27 15.37 4.67 8.82
N SER A 28 14.11 4.38 8.46
CA SER A 28 13.76 3.85 7.14
C SER A 28 13.91 4.89 6.02
N THR A 29 13.80 6.19 6.30
CA THR A 29 14.03 7.23 5.27
C THR A 29 15.49 7.35 4.88
N GLN A 30 16.41 7.06 5.80
CA GLN A 30 17.85 7.05 5.53
C GLN A 30 18.27 5.86 4.67
N ARG A 31 17.39 4.86 4.54
CA ARG A 31 17.61 3.62 3.78
C ARG A 31 16.47 3.38 2.79
N ALA A 32 15.92 4.46 2.24
CA ALA A 32 14.69 4.40 1.45
C ALA A 32 14.82 3.37 0.32
N HIS A 33 14.10 2.25 0.47
CA HIS A 33 13.92 1.27 -0.59
C HIS A 33 12.84 1.77 -1.56
N PHE A 34 13.23 1.99 -2.80
CA PHE A 34 12.34 2.28 -3.92
C PHE A 34 11.99 0.97 -4.63
N GLU A 35 10.83 0.40 -4.35
CA GLU A 35 10.42 -0.87 -4.98
C GLU A 35 9.93 -0.67 -6.43
N GLY A 36 9.48 0.54 -6.78
CA GLY A 36 9.21 0.90 -8.19
C GLY A 36 10.49 0.93 -9.05
N ASP A 37 11.64 1.01 -8.41
CA ASP A 37 12.94 0.95 -9.04
C ASP A 37 13.69 -0.35 -8.73
N GLU A 38 13.14 -1.35 -8.03
CA GLU A 38 13.81 -2.66 -7.97
C GLU A 38 13.79 -3.37 -9.34
N VAL A 39 12.97 -2.93 -10.29
CA VAL A 39 13.12 -3.30 -11.72
C VAL A 39 14.15 -2.39 -12.40
N VAL A 40 14.08 -1.07 -12.21
CA VAL A 40 14.89 -0.07 -12.94
C VAL A 40 16.33 0.06 -12.42
N LEU A 41 16.54 0.09 -11.10
CA LEU A 41 17.84 0.06 -10.42
C LEU A 41 18.50 -1.32 -10.49
N THR A 42 17.76 -2.43 -10.38
CA THR A 42 18.34 -3.77 -10.62
C THR A 42 18.72 -3.91 -12.10
N PHE A 43 17.90 -3.38 -13.02
CA PHE A 43 18.24 -3.27 -14.44
C PHE A 43 19.51 -2.42 -14.69
N LEU A 44 19.65 -1.27 -14.04
CA LEU A 44 20.84 -0.42 -14.12
C LEU A 44 22.09 -1.09 -13.50
N ALA A 45 21.94 -1.74 -12.34
CA ALA A 45 23.03 -2.38 -11.61
C ALA A 45 23.52 -3.68 -12.28
N GLU A 46 22.62 -4.50 -12.84
CA GLU A 46 23.00 -5.71 -13.58
C GLU A 46 23.70 -5.40 -14.90
N ARG A 47 23.35 -4.31 -15.57
CA ARG A 47 23.98 -3.91 -16.85
C ARG A 47 25.37 -3.30 -16.65
N LEU A 48 25.60 -2.59 -15.54
CA LEU A 48 26.94 -2.11 -15.14
C LEU A 48 27.93 -3.25 -14.83
N ARG A 49 27.43 -4.47 -14.53
CA ARG A 49 28.23 -5.66 -14.25
C ARG A 49 28.74 -6.40 -15.50
N VAL A 50 28.05 -6.29 -16.64
CA VAL A 50 28.37 -7.09 -17.85
C VAL A 50 29.44 -6.42 -18.72
N ASP A 51 29.44 -5.10 -18.82
CA ASP A 51 30.48 -4.33 -19.52
C ASP A 51 30.51 -2.87 -19.00
N PRO A 52 31.38 -2.53 -18.03
CA PRO A 52 31.45 -1.20 -17.44
C PRO A 52 32.09 -0.15 -18.36
N THR A 53 32.62 -0.54 -19.53
CA THR A 53 33.41 0.35 -20.40
C THR A 53 32.78 0.59 -21.78
N ASN A 54 31.79 -0.19 -22.18
CA ASN A 54 31.16 -0.10 -23.50
C ASN A 54 29.68 0.34 -23.46
N TYR A 55 29.39 1.41 -22.73
CA TYR A 55 28.08 2.03 -22.74
C TYR A 55 28.07 3.28 -23.62
N SER A 56 27.55 3.13 -24.84
CA SER A 56 26.76 4.19 -25.45
C SER A 56 25.30 3.74 -25.42
N LEU A 57 24.37 4.67 -25.22
CA LEU A 57 22.93 4.49 -25.42
C LEU A 57 22.60 4.19 -26.91
N ARG A 58 23.24 3.19 -27.52
CA ARG A 58 23.00 2.74 -28.90
C ARG A 58 22.68 1.25 -28.93
N GLY A 59 21.42 1.01 -28.62
CA GLY A 59 20.57 -0.15 -28.85
C GLY A 59 19.18 0.37 -28.47
N PRO A 60 18.13 0.19 -29.28
CA PRO A 60 17.01 1.12 -29.25
C PRO A 60 16.31 1.05 -27.88
N ILE A 61 16.47 2.10 -27.09
CA ILE A 61 15.37 2.57 -26.27
C ILE A 61 14.33 2.98 -27.29
N VAL A 62 13.37 2.11 -27.58
CA VAL A 62 12.33 2.40 -28.56
C VAL A 62 11.41 3.43 -27.92
N GLY A 63 11.74 4.72 -28.12
CA GLY A 63 10.93 5.85 -27.69
C GLY A 63 11.72 6.94 -26.98
N ASP A 64 11.66 8.15 -27.53
CA ASP A 64 12.26 9.38 -26.98
C ASP A 64 11.82 9.72 -25.54
N ALA A 65 10.78 9.06 -25.03
CA ALA A 65 10.17 9.31 -23.73
C ALA A 65 10.98 8.72 -22.57
N ALA A 66 11.43 7.46 -22.67
CA ALA A 66 12.21 6.80 -21.63
C ALA A 66 13.60 7.44 -21.47
N THR A 67 14.22 7.84 -22.59
CA THR A 67 15.51 8.56 -22.58
C THR A 67 15.39 9.97 -21.98
N ARG A 68 14.26 10.65 -22.18
CA ARG A 68 13.98 11.95 -21.52
C ARG A 68 13.72 11.78 -20.02
N PHE A 69 12.90 10.80 -19.63
CA PHE A 69 12.58 10.53 -18.23
C PHE A 69 13.84 10.30 -17.38
N ILE A 70 14.78 9.48 -17.87
CA ILE A 70 16.04 9.20 -17.14
C ILE A 70 16.87 10.48 -16.99
N ARG A 71 17.01 11.25 -18.08
CA ARG A 71 17.78 12.51 -18.13
C ARG A 71 17.24 13.55 -17.15
N ASP A 72 15.94 13.75 -17.14
CA ASP A 72 15.28 14.82 -16.39
C ASP A 72 15.12 14.47 -14.90
N THR A 73 15.02 13.18 -14.56
CA THR A 73 14.75 12.73 -13.18
C THR A 73 16.01 12.62 -12.32
N TRP A 74 17.17 12.32 -12.92
CA TRP A 74 18.38 11.94 -12.17
C TRP A 74 19.40 13.08 -11.95
N SER A 75 19.40 14.18 -12.72
CA SER A 75 20.02 15.47 -12.33
C SER A 75 19.74 16.61 -13.31
N PRO A 76 19.05 17.69 -12.89
CA PRO A 76 18.97 18.92 -13.65
C PRO A 76 20.34 19.62 -13.62
N GLY A 77 21.13 19.51 -14.70
CA GLY A 77 22.44 20.15 -14.84
C GLY A 77 23.58 19.23 -15.29
N ALA A 78 23.36 17.92 -15.35
CA ALA A 78 24.31 17.04 -16.03
C ALA A 78 24.20 17.27 -17.55
N ARG A 79 25.17 17.98 -18.14
CA ARG A 79 25.35 17.98 -19.60
C ARG A 79 25.65 16.54 -20.02
N PHE A 80 24.67 15.84 -20.57
CA PHE A 80 24.83 14.56 -21.26
C PHE A 80 25.41 14.76 -22.67
N ASP A 81 26.33 15.73 -22.84
CA ASP A 81 27.18 15.86 -24.04
C ASP A 81 28.47 15.04 -23.90
N ALA A 82 28.61 14.25 -22.83
CA ALA A 82 29.63 13.23 -22.74
C ALA A 82 29.14 12.01 -23.51
N GLU A 83 29.80 11.70 -24.64
CA GLU A 83 30.18 10.30 -24.85
C GLU A 83 30.64 9.78 -23.48
N ILE A 84 29.91 8.84 -22.91
CA ILE A 84 30.37 8.11 -21.74
C ILE A 84 31.47 7.18 -22.26
N THR A 85 32.62 7.74 -22.59
CA THR A 85 33.87 7.00 -22.48
C THR A 85 33.97 6.56 -21.04
N ALA A 86 34.26 5.26 -20.84
CA ALA A 86 34.52 4.60 -19.58
C ALA A 86 35.10 5.55 -18.50
N PRO A 87 34.72 5.40 -17.23
CA PRO A 87 35.22 6.27 -16.18
C PRO A 87 36.75 6.26 -16.18
N VAL A 88 37.35 7.43 -16.46
CA VAL A 88 38.80 7.68 -16.37
C VAL A 88 39.30 7.59 -14.92
N ASP A 89 38.38 7.51 -13.95
CA ASP A 89 38.66 7.35 -12.53
C ASP A 89 38.32 5.92 -12.02
N PRO A 90 39.32 5.05 -11.85
CA PRO A 90 39.17 3.71 -11.29
C PRO A 90 38.49 3.70 -9.91
N ALA A 91 38.65 4.76 -9.10
CA ALA A 91 38.06 4.83 -7.77
C ALA A 91 36.54 5.04 -7.79
N ARG A 92 35.98 5.56 -8.90
CA ARG A 92 34.52 5.66 -9.09
C ARG A 92 33.93 4.35 -9.59
N GLY A 93 34.67 3.62 -10.42
CA GLY A 93 34.34 2.25 -10.82
C GLY A 93 34.34 1.28 -9.62
N GLU A 94 35.35 1.38 -8.76
CA GLU A 94 35.45 0.57 -7.54
C GLU A 94 34.29 0.86 -6.57
N ARG A 95 33.89 2.12 -6.39
CA ARG A 95 32.73 2.48 -5.56
C ARG A 95 31.40 1.95 -6.10
N LEU A 96 31.21 1.99 -7.42
CA LEU A 96 30.03 1.41 -8.07
C LEU A 96 30.05 -0.12 -7.97
N ARG A 97 31.23 -0.75 -8.08
CA ARG A 97 31.43 -2.18 -7.90
C ARG A 97 31.14 -2.61 -6.46
N THR A 98 31.67 -1.90 -5.46
CA THR A 98 31.38 -2.14 -4.04
C THR A 98 29.89 -1.91 -3.72
N TYR A 99 29.26 -0.90 -4.33
CA TYR A 99 27.82 -0.67 -4.17
C TYR A 99 26.98 -1.77 -4.81
N ALA A 100 27.38 -2.26 -5.99
CA ALA A 100 26.75 -3.40 -6.67
C ALA A 100 26.97 -4.71 -5.88
N GLU A 101 28.18 -4.97 -5.39
CA GLU A 101 28.52 -6.11 -4.53
C GLU A 101 27.78 -6.03 -3.18
N TRP A 102 27.56 -4.83 -2.63
CA TRP A 102 26.75 -4.60 -1.44
C TRP A 102 25.24 -4.83 -1.70
N LEU A 103 24.72 -4.36 -2.83
CA LEU A 103 23.35 -4.66 -3.29
C LEU A 103 23.15 -6.16 -3.54
N ILE A 104 24.19 -6.85 -4.00
CA ILE A 104 24.22 -8.30 -4.26
C ILE A 104 24.35 -9.10 -2.96
N GLY A 105 25.15 -8.63 -1.99
CA GLY A 105 25.30 -9.23 -0.67
C GLY A 105 24.01 -9.20 0.17
N LEU A 106 23.02 -8.40 -0.23
CA LEU A 106 21.63 -8.57 0.16
C LEU A 106 21.04 -9.71 -0.68
N GLU A 107 21.25 -10.96 -0.23
CA GLU A 107 20.83 -12.24 -0.87
C GLU A 107 19.34 -12.35 -1.32
N SER A 108 18.53 -11.31 -1.12
CA SER A 108 17.14 -11.24 -1.52
C SER A 108 16.90 -10.60 -2.89
N ALA A 109 17.82 -9.78 -3.42
CA ALA A 109 17.64 -9.11 -4.72
C ALA A 109 18.17 -9.94 -5.91
N GLU A 110 19.28 -10.67 -5.74
CA GLU A 110 19.87 -11.49 -6.82
C GLU A 110 18.98 -12.67 -7.27
N VAL A 111 18.08 -13.16 -6.41
CA VAL A 111 17.28 -14.37 -6.67
C VAL A 111 15.93 -14.06 -7.32
N LEU A 112 15.39 -12.84 -7.15
CA LEU A 112 14.03 -12.53 -7.60
C LEU A 112 13.94 -12.00 -9.04
N MET A 113 15.05 -11.50 -9.61
CA MET A 113 15.01 -10.67 -10.82
C MET A 113 15.96 -11.08 -11.94
N ARG A 114 16.86 -12.05 -11.73
CA ARG A 114 17.58 -12.65 -12.86
C ARG A 114 16.63 -13.57 -13.62
N PRO A 115 16.34 -13.33 -14.92
CA PRO A 115 15.87 -14.43 -15.74
C PRO A 115 16.92 -15.54 -15.62
N PRO A 116 16.51 -16.78 -15.32
CA PRO A 116 17.47 -17.84 -15.07
C PRO A 116 18.41 -17.94 -16.28
N SER A 117 19.70 -18.18 -16.07
CA SER A 117 20.66 -18.24 -17.19
C SER A 117 20.30 -19.33 -18.21
N ARG A 118 19.44 -20.25 -17.81
CA ARG A 118 18.81 -21.27 -18.63
C ARG A 118 17.31 -21.33 -18.36
N GLY A 119 16.50 -21.49 -19.40
CA GLY A 119 15.06 -21.69 -19.28
C GLY A 119 14.73 -23.01 -18.56
N PRO A 120 13.43 -23.27 -18.30
CA PRO A 120 12.97 -24.53 -17.68
C PRO A 120 13.40 -25.79 -18.41
N ASP A 121 13.73 -25.68 -19.71
CA ASP A 121 14.21 -26.74 -20.59
C ASP A 121 15.75 -26.87 -20.62
N GLY A 122 16.47 -26.09 -19.80
CA GLY A 122 17.93 -26.09 -19.74
C GLY A 122 18.63 -25.33 -20.87
N ARG A 123 17.90 -24.71 -21.81
CA ARG A 123 18.50 -23.91 -22.89
C ARG A 123 18.89 -22.52 -22.39
N PRO A 124 19.99 -21.91 -22.88
CA PRO A 124 20.35 -20.55 -22.50
C PRO A 124 19.20 -19.59 -22.76
N VAL A 125 18.84 -18.76 -21.78
CA VAL A 125 17.86 -17.70 -22.03
C VAL A 125 18.47 -16.71 -23.02
N ASP A 126 17.75 -16.47 -24.11
CA ASP A 126 18.19 -15.53 -25.14
C ASP A 126 18.42 -14.15 -24.50
N ARG A 127 19.66 -13.65 -24.56
CA ARG A 127 20.02 -12.33 -24.00
C ARG A 127 19.32 -11.16 -24.70
N ARG A 128 18.58 -11.42 -25.78
CA ARG A 128 17.70 -10.45 -26.45
C ARG A 128 16.36 -10.25 -25.75
N VAL A 129 16.03 -11.06 -24.75
CA VAL A 129 14.79 -10.92 -24.00
C VAL A 129 14.83 -9.61 -23.18
N PRO A 130 13.83 -8.71 -23.32
CA PRO A 130 13.76 -7.47 -22.56
C PRO A 130 13.77 -7.73 -21.05
N ALA A 131 14.47 -6.90 -20.28
CA ALA A 131 14.52 -7.01 -18.82
C ALA A 131 13.27 -6.44 -18.13
N TYR A 132 12.31 -5.96 -18.90
CA TYR A 132 11.07 -5.36 -18.47
C TYR A 132 9.96 -5.79 -19.43
N ASP A 133 8.71 -5.68 -19.00
CA ASP A 133 7.56 -6.00 -19.86
C ASP A 133 7.32 -4.87 -20.88
N PRO A 134 7.58 -5.08 -22.18
CA PRO A 134 7.40 -4.04 -23.20
C PRO A 134 5.95 -3.56 -23.28
N GLU A 135 4.98 -4.43 -22.98
CA GLU A 135 3.55 -4.08 -23.02
C GLU A 135 3.19 -3.00 -21.99
N VAL A 136 3.96 -2.94 -20.90
CA VAL A 136 3.80 -1.99 -19.80
C VAL A 136 4.64 -0.74 -20.00
N TYR A 137 5.92 -0.89 -20.33
CA TYR A 137 6.90 0.22 -20.27
C TYR A 137 7.14 0.93 -21.61
N ASP A 138 6.79 0.33 -22.77
CA ASP A 138 6.89 1.00 -24.08
C ASP A 138 5.63 1.83 -24.43
N ARG A 139 4.74 2.04 -23.44
CA ARG A 139 3.55 2.87 -23.57
C ARG A 139 3.90 4.35 -23.30
N PRO A 140 3.19 5.30 -23.94
CA PRO A 140 3.50 6.73 -23.82
C PRO A 140 3.32 7.30 -22.40
N PHE A 141 2.56 6.62 -21.54
CA PHE A 141 2.51 6.89 -20.11
C PHE A 141 2.25 5.60 -19.35
N PHE A 142 2.47 5.63 -18.04
CA PHE A 142 2.27 4.50 -17.15
C PHE A 142 0.79 4.36 -16.78
N PHE A 143 0.25 3.15 -16.83
CA PHE A 143 -1.19 2.92 -16.63
C PHE A 143 -1.65 3.20 -15.19
N HIS A 144 -0.76 3.38 -14.21
CA HIS A 144 -1.20 3.75 -12.87
C HIS A 144 -1.60 5.24 -12.79
N PRO A 145 -2.61 5.58 -11.97
CA PRO A 145 -2.98 6.96 -11.73
C PRO A 145 -1.83 7.85 -11.21
N PRO A 146 -1.73 9.12 -11.65
CA PRO A 146 -0.50 9.91 -11.49
C PRO A 146 -0.36 10.67 -10.16
N PHE A 147 -1.31 10.55 -9.22
CA PHE A 147 -1.28 11.37 -8.00
C PHE A 147 0.00 11.18 -7.17
N VAL A 148 0.43 9.93 -6.93
CA VAL A 148 1.63 9.67 -6.14
C VAL A 148 2.90 10.13 -6.84
N PRO A 149 3.13 9.85 -8.14
CA PRO A 149 4.23 10.47 -8.89
C PRO A 149 4.27 12.00 -8.78
N TYR A 150 3.13 12.68 -8.91
CA TYR A 150 3.07 14.14 -8.75
C TYR A 150 3.36 14.61 -7.33
N LEU A 151 2.86 13.88 -6.32
CA LEU A 151 3.13 14.18 -4.91
C LEU A 151 4.62 14.01 -4.57
N LEU A 152 5.25 12.95 -5.07
CA LEU A 152 6.68 12.71 -4.89
C LEU A 152 7.53 13.75 -5.63
N ALA A 153 7.15 14.13 -6.85
CA ALA A 153 7.82 15.18 -7.59
C ALA A 153 7.75 16.52 -6.85
N ALA A 154 6.57 16.89 -6.34
CA ALA A 154 6.39 18.11 -5.55
C ALA A 154 7.22 18.08 -4.25
N ALA A 155 7.21 16.97 -3.51
CA ALA A 155 8.01 16.81 -2.31
C ALA A 155 9.52 16.91 -2.61
N ARG A 156 9.97 16.27 -3.69
CA ARG A 156 11.36 16.34 -4.14
C ARG A 156 11.76 17.77 -4.55
N ALA A 157 10.89 18.50 -5.24
CA ALA A 157 11.14 19.89 -5.59
C ALA A 157 11.25 20.79 -4.34
N ALA A 158 10.48 20.49 -3.29
CA ALA A 158 10.48 21.28 -2.06
C ALA A 158 11.66 20.96 -1.10
N GLY A 159 12.13 19.71 -1.05
CA GLY A 159 13.12 19.29 -0.05
C GLY A 159 14.00 18.11 -0.43
N GLY A 160 14.14 17.82 -1.72
CA GLY A 160 15.01 16.76 -2.25
C GLY A 160 14.51 15.34 -1.96
N GLY A 161 15.40 14.35 -2.12
CA GLY A 161 15.06 12.94 -1.93
C GLY A 161 14.54 12.60 -0.53
N ALA A 162 15.05 13.28 0.50
CA ALA A 162 14.59 13.10 1.88
C ALA A 162 13.10 13.48 2.04
N ALA A 163 12.67 14.59 1.44
CA ALA A 163 11.27 15.00 1.47
C ALA A 163 10.35 14.02 0.72
N ALA A 164 10.80 13.44 -0.39
CA ALA A 164 10.06 12.39 -1.09
C ALA A 164 9.91 11.13 -0.23
N ALA A 165 10.98 10.69 0.45
CA ALA A 165 10.93 9.54 1.36
C ALA A 165 9.93 9.74 2.53
N LEU A 166 9.74 10.99 2.97
CA LEU A 166 8.80 11.32 4.04
C LEU A 166 7.33 11.24 3.62
N VAL A 167 7.01 11.21 2.32
CA VAL A 167 5.63 11.14 1.84
C VAL A 167 4.90 9.92 2.39
N SER A 168 5.53 8.73 2.35
CA SER A 168 4.90 7.49 2.86
C SER A 168 4.74 7.50 4.38
N ILE A 169 5.74 7.96 5.12
CA ILE A 169 5.70 8.05 6.58
C ILE A 169 4.60 9.02 7.03
N PHE A 170 4.54 10.20 6.40
CA PHE A 170 3.47 11.16 6.70
C PHE A 170 2.10 10.64 6.25
N ALA A 171 2.01 9.96 5.12
CA ALA A 171 0.76 9.35 4.68
C ALA A 171 0.24 8.36 5.74
N GLN A 172 1.11 7.49 6.27
CA GLN A 172 0.76 6.58 7.34
C GLN A 172 0.34 7.31 8.63
N ALA A 173 1.15 8.26 9.11
CA ALA A 173 0.84 8.99 10.34
C ALA A 173 -0.50 9.72 10.22
N LEU A 174 -0.73 10.42 9.12
CA LEU A 174 -2.00 11.08 8.84
C LEU A 174 -3.15 10.08 8.71
N CYS A 175 -2.91 8.88 8.18
CA CYS A 175 -3.92 7.84 8.07
C CYS A 175 -4.36 7.36 9.46
N VAL A 176 -3.43 7.19 10.40
CA VAL A 176 -3.73 6.88 11.81
C VAL A 176 -4.60 7.97 12.43
N GLY A 177 -4.27 9.25 12.19
CA GLY A 177 -5.09 10.37 12.61
C GLY A 177 -6.50 10.35 12.01
N ALA A 178 -6.61 10.13 10.70
CA ALA A 178 -7.88 10.07 9.99
C ALA A 178 -8.76 8.91 10.48
N THR A 179 -8.18 7.73 10.70
CA THR A 179 -8.84 6.55 11.27
C THR A 179 -9.36 6.83 12.68
N GLY A 180 -8.56 7.49 13.53
CA GLY A 180 -9.00 7.87 14.86
C GLY A 180 -10.15 8.88 14.85
N LEU A 181 -10.11 9.86 13.94
CA LEU A 181 -11.20 10.82 13.76
C LEU A 181 -12.49 10.17 13.25
N LEU A 182 -12.36 9.21 12.33
CA LEU A 182 -13.48 8.42 11.82
C LEU A 182 -14.09 7.56 12.94
N GLY A 183 -13.27 6.85 13.70
CA GLY A 183 -13.71 6.04 14.84
C GLY A 183 -14.38 6.87 15.92
N ARG A 184 -13.82 8.04 16.25
CA ARG A 184 -14.47 8.98 17.17
C ARG A 184 -15.86 9.38 16.71
N ARG A 185 -15.99 9.66 15.41
CA ARG A 185 -17.25 10.13 14.83
C ARG A 185 -18.31 9.04 14.78
N LEU A 186 -17.91 7.79 14.58
CA LEU A 186 -18.84 6.66 14.42
C LEU A 186 -19.18 5.98 15.74
N ALA A 187 -18.21 5.80 16.65
CA ALA A 187 -18.37 5.00 17.87
C ALA A 187 -17.82 5.67 19.14
N GLY A 188 -17.56 6.99 19.09
CA GLY A 188 -17.13 7.76 20.26
C GLY A 188 -15.62 7.74 20.51
N GLU A 189 -15.18 8.57 21.46
CA GLU A 189 -13.76 8.90 21.67
C GLU A 189 -12.87 7.68 21.90
N THR A 190 -13.29 6.77 22.77
CA THR A 190 -12.54 5.55 23.09
C THR A 190 -12.33 4.68 21.85
N ALA A 191 -13.37 4.48 21.03
CA ALA A 191 -13.26 3.73 19.78
C ALA A 191 -12.29 4.39 18.80
N GLY A 192 -12.31 5.73 18.74
CA GLY A 192 -11.35 6.49 17.92
C GLY A 192 -9.90 6.30 18.35
N ILE A 193 -9.61 6.40 19.65
CA ILE A 193 -8.25 6.16 20.17
C ILE A 193 -7.81 4.72 19.91
N LEU A 194 -8.69 3.74 20.17
CA LEU A 194 -8.41 2.33 19.91
C LEU A 194 -8.16 2.06 18.43
N ALA A 195 -8.98 2.57 17.52
CA ALA A 195 -8.81 2.37 16.09
C ALA A 195 -7.48 2.96 15.59
N ALA A 196 -7.10 4.14 16.08
CA ALA A 196 -5.80 4.75 15.79
C ALA A 196 -4.64 3.90 16.34
N ALA A 197 -4.74 3.42 17.58
CA ALA A 197 -3.71 2.59 18.20
C ALA A 197 -3.53 1.26 17.46
N LEU A 198 -4.63 0.58 17.12
CA LEU A 198 -4.60 -0.66 16.35
C LEU A 198 -3.95 -0.45 14.98
N LEU A 199 -4.28 0.63 14.28
CA LEU A 199 -3.69 0.93 12.97
C LEU A 199 -2.21 1.35 13.07
N ALA A 200 -1.81 2.03 14.15
CA ALA A 200 -0.41 2.36 14.42
C ALA A 200 0.46 1.11 14.67
N LEU A 201 -0.15 0.05 15.21
CA LEU A 201 0.48 -1.26 15.45
C LEU A 201 0.30 -2.24 14.28
N ASP A 202 -0.45 -1.87 13.24
CA ASP A 202 -0.75 -2.76 12.13
C ASP A 202 0.49 -2.97 11.24
N PRO A 203 0.96 -4.22 11.06
CA PRO A 203 2.18 -4.48 10.32
C PRO A 203 2.10 -4.13 8.83
N ILE A 204 0.92 -4.30 8.21
CA ILE A 204 0.74 -4.02 6.78
C ILE A 204 0.87 -2.51 6.54
N THR A 205 0.21 -1.72 7.37
CA THR A 205 0.28 -0.26 7.37
C THR A 205 1.70 0.21 7.64
N TRP A 206 2.40 -0.43 8.58
CA TRP A 206 3.78 -0.11 8.92
C TRP A 206 4.76 -0.41 7.76
N LEU A 207 4.61 -1.55 7.09
CA LEU A 207 5.35 -1.87 5.88
C LEU A 207 5.10 -0.84 4.77
N CYS A 208 3.84 -0.42 4.57
CA CYS A 208 3.49 0.55 3.54
C CYS A 208 4.02 1.97 3.80
N GLY A 209 4.15 2.39 5.07
CA GLY A 209 4.73 3.69 5.40
C GLY A 209 6.25 3.72 5.38
N ALA A 210 6.90 2.60 5.64
CA ALA A 210 8.36 2.47 5.57
C ALA A 210 8.92 2.33 4.15
N ARG A 211 8.04 2.22 3.14
CA ARG A 211 8.41 2.06 1.73
C ARG A 211 7.78 3.14 0.87
N LEU A 212 8.41 3.50 -0.23
CA LEU A 212 7.84 4.43 -1.22
C LEU A 212 6.83 3.74 -2.11
N TRP A 213 5.76 3.24 -1.51
CA TRP A 213 4.67 2.54 -2.17
C TRP A 213 3.44 3.41 -2.31
N ILE A 214 2.72 3.18 -3.40
CA ILE A 214 1.44 3.84 -3.70
C ILE A 214 0.36 3.49 -2.66
N ASP A 215 0.50 2.35 -1.98
CA ASP A 215 -0.47 1.81 -1.03
C ASP A 215 -0.59 2.65 0.25
N GLY A 216 0.49 3.28 0.74
CA GLY A 216 0.45 4.18 1.90
C GLY A 216 -0.40 5.45 1.65
N PRO A 217 -0.06 6.26 0.62
CA PRO A 217 -0.90 7.38 0.20
C PRO A 217 -2.34 6.99 -0.14
N LEU A 218 -2.54 5.84 -0.77
CA LEU A 218 -3.88 5.31 -1.07
C LEU A 218 -4.69 5.08 0.21
N GLN A 219 -4.09 4.40 1.19
CA GLN A 219 -4.72 4.12 2.47
C GLN A 219 -5.16 5.41 3.17
N LEU A 220 -4.32 6.46 3.17
CA LEU A 220 -4.68 7.78 3.68
C LEU A 220 -5.84 8.40 2.90
N MET A 221 -5.71 8.55 1.58
CA MET A 221 -6.69 9.28 0.76
C MET A 221 -8.05 8.59 0.81
N LEU A 222 -8.07 7.26 0.80
CA LEU A 222 -9.29 6.49 0.96
C LEU A 222 -9.96 6.73 2.31
N THR A 223 -9.18 6.69 3.41
CA THR A 223 -9.69 6.93 4.76
C THR A 223 -10.25 8.34 4.92
N VAL A 224 -9.55 9.35 4.38
CA VAL A 224 -10.01 10.74 4.35
C VAL A 224 -11.28 10.89 3.52
N GLY A 225 -11.37 10.24 2.36
CA GLY A 225 -12.57 10.21 1.53
C GLY A 225 -13.79 9.64 2.26
N VAL A 226 -13.64 8.51 2.94
CA VAL A 226 -14.69 7.90 3.77
C VAL A 226 -15.07 8.83 4.94
N LEU A 227 -14.09 9.39 5.66
CA LEU A 227 -14.33 10.32 6.77
C LEU A 227 -15.12 11.55 6.34
N LEU A 228 -14.75 12.17 5.23
CA LEU A 228 -15.43 13.35 4.70
C LEU A 228 -16.82 13.00 4.17
N SER A 229 -16.99 11.82 3.57
CA SER A 229 -18.30 11.34 3.10
C SER A 229 -19.26 11.08 4.25
N VAL A 230 -18.83 10.38 5.31
CA VAL A 230 -19.62 10.19 6.54
C VAL A 230 -20.04 11.55 7.11
N ARG A 231 -19.11 12.52 7.12
CA ARG A 231 -19.42 13.88 7.58
C ARG A 231 -20.43 14.59 6.68
N ALA A 232 -20.30 14.46 5.36
CA ALA A 232 -21.22 15.05 4.40
C ALA A 232 -22.64 14.49 4.55
N PHE A 233 -22.79 13.18 4.70
CA PHE A 233 -24.11 12.56 4.91
C PHE A 233 -24.77 13.01 6.22
N GLN A 234 -24.00 13.12 7.30
CA GLN A 234 -24.54 13.52 8.61
C GLN A 234 -24.87 15.02 8.72
N ASN A 235 -24.02 15.88 8.15
CA ASN A 235 -24.18 17.33 8.30
C ASN A 235 -24.94 17.98 7.12
N GLY A 236 -24.89 17.36 5.94
CA GLY A 236 -25.36 17.95 4.69
C GLY A 236 -24.50 19.10 4.17
N GLY A 237 -25.06 19.78 3.17
CA GLY A 237 -24.49 20.93 2.48
C GLY A 237 -23.73 20.53 1.22
N VAL A 238 -23.99 21.23 0.12
CA VAL A 238 -23.33 21.02 -1.18
C VAL A 238 -21.81 21.06 -1.03
N ALA A 239 -21.27 22.03 -0.30
CA ALA A 239 -19.83 22.16 -0.08
C ALA A 239 -19.21 20.93 0.62
N ALA A 240 -19.94 20.30 1.56
CA ALA A 240 -19.45 19.10 2.24
C ALA A 240 -19.37 17.91 1.27
N PHE A 241 -20.37 17.76 0.40
CA PHE A 241 -20.36 16.75 -0.65
C PHE A 241 -19.29 16.99 -1.70
N VAL A 242 -19.05 18.25 -2.10
CA VAL A 242 -17.95 18.61 -3.00
C VAL A 242 -16.61 18.21 -2.40
N VAL A 243 -16.34 18.58 -1.15
CA VAL A 243 -15.07 18.23 -0.46
C VAL A 243 -14.91 16.72 -0.32
N ALA A 244 -15.98 15.98 -0.01
CA ALA A 244 -15.96 14.52 0.01
C ALA A 244 -15.68 13.92 -1.38
N GLY A 245 -16.33 14.44 -2.42
CA GLY A 245 -16.13 14.03 -3.82
C GLY A 245 -14.70 14.25 -4.29
N LEU A 246 -14.11 15.42 -4.01
CA LEU A 246 -12.71 15.71 -4.31
C LEU A 246 -11.76 14.72 -3.61
N ALA A 247 -11.97 14.44 -2.33
CA ALA A 247 -11.14 13.49 -1.58
C ALA A 247 -11.24 12.04 -2.11
N CYS A 248 -12.45 11.58 -2.44
CA CYS A 248 -12.66 10.29 -3.08
C CYS A 248 -12.04 10.24 -4.49
N GLY A 249 -12.09 11.34 -5.24
CA GLY A 249 -11.45 11.48 -6.55
C GLY A 249 -9.92 11.39 -6.44
N LEU A 250 -9.33 12.03 -5.42
CA LEU A 250 -7.90 11.92 -5.11
C LEU A 250 -7.51 10.49 -4.72
N ALA A 251 -8.35 9.79 -3.96
CA ALA A 251 -8.11 8.38 -3.65
C ALA A 251 -8.11 7.52 -4.94
N ALA A 252 -9.09 7.71 -5.82
CA ALA A 252 -9.18 7.01 -7.11
C ALA A 252 -8.01 7.33 -8.05
N VAL A 253 -7.56 8.60 -8.09
CA VAL A 253 -6.39 9.01 -8.87
C VAL A 253 -5.05 8.69 -8.17
N THR A 254 -5.10 8.08 -6.98
CA THR A 254 -3.96 7.42 -6.35
C THR A 254 -3.87 5.97 -6.83
N LYS A 255 -4.95 5.19 -6.73
CA LYS A 255 -4.99 3.80 -7.22
C LYS A 255 -6.45 3.37 -7.42
N MET A 256 -6.73 2.61 -8.48
CA MET A 256 -8.09 2.11 -8.78
C MET A 256 -8.77 1.34 -7.63
N PRO A 257 -8.07 0.54 -6.78
CA PRO A 257 -8.68 -0.10 -5.62
C PRO A 257 -9.38 0.86 -4.64
N ALA A 258 -9.16 2.17 -4.70
CA ALA A 258 -9.96 3.14 -3.93
C ALA A 258 -11.48 3.05 -4.22
N LEU A 259 -11.86 2.62 -5.43
CA LEU A 259 -13.28 2.43 -5.80
C LEU A 259 -13.95 1.33 -4.96
N LEU A 260 -13.17 0.47 -4.30
CA LEU A 260 -13.67 -0.58 -3.42
C LEU A 260 -14.20 -0.04 -2.08
N ALA A 261 -14.08 1.26 -1.79
CA ALA A 261 -14.77 1.88 -0.66
C ALA A 261 -16.23 2.25 -0.94
N VAL A 262 -16.75 2.06 -2.15
CA VAL A 262 -18.17 2.33 -2.47
C VAL A 262 -19.14 1.67 -1.49
N PRO A 263 -18.97 0.40 -1.05
CA PRO A 263 -19.83 -0.20 -0.02
C PRO A 263 -19.85 0.60 1.30
N ALA A 264 -18.71 1.19 1.69
CA ALA A 264 -18.62 2.05 2.87
C ALA A 264 -19.44 3.34 2.69
N LEU A 265 -19.41 3.93 1.50
CA LEU A 265 -20.16 5.14 1.17
C LEU A 265 -21.67 4.87 1.16
N VAL A 266 -22.09 3.74 0.60
CA VAL A 266 -23.48 3.28 0.61
C VAL A 266 -23.95 3.03 2.05
N ALA A 267 -23.16 2.33 2.85
CA ALA A 267 -23.45 2.11 4.27
C ALA A 267 -23.52 3.44 5.05
N ALA A 268 -22.64 4.40 4.75
CA ALA A 268 -22.66 5.72 5.39
C ALA A 268 -23.93 6.50 5.04
N ALA A 269 -24.38 6.45 3.78
CA ALA A 269 -25.63 7.04 3.36
C ALA A 269 -26.83 6.37 4.04
N TRP A 270 -26.82 5.04 4.14
CA TRP A 270 -27.89 4.25 4.77
C TRP A 270 -28.02 4.50 6.28
N CYS A 271 -26.88 4.58 6.99
CA CYS A 271 -26.84 4.84 8.43
C CYS A 271 -27.11 6.30 8.80
N SER A 272 -27.18 7.19 7.81
CA SER A 272 -27.44 8.60 8.07
C SER A 272 -28.91 8.84 8.37
N THR A 273 -29.21 9.56 9.45
CA THR A 273 -30.56 10.03 9.76
C THR A 273 -31.03 11.11 8.77
N ARG A 274 -30.08 11.79 8.11
CA ARG A 274 -30.35 12.76 7.05
C ARG A 274 -30.21 12.10 5.68
N ARG A 275 -31.23 12.27 4.83
CA ARG A 275 -31.16 11.92 3.42
C ARG A 275 -30.48 13.04 2.63
N ALA A 276 -29.49 12.67 1.81
CA ALA A 276 -28.86 13.60 0.88
C ALA A 276 -29.86 14.02 -0.20
N THR A 277 -29.84 15.30 -0.53
CA THR A 277 -30.60 15.86 -1.67
C THR A 277 -29.94 15.46 -3.00
N ARG A 278 -30.71 15.53 -4.09
CA ARG A 278 -30.15 15.30 -5.44
C ARG A 278 -29.00 16.25 -5.76
N ALA A 279 -29.11 17.53 -5.40
CA ALA A 279 -28.09 18.53 -5.65
C ALA A 279 -26.77 18.23 -4.92
N GLU A 280 -26.86 17.80 -3.66
CA GLU A 280 -25.68 17.36 -2.88
C GLU A 280 -24.99 16.15 -3.53
N LEU A 281 -25.76 15.13 -3.92
CA LEU A 281 -25.22 13.94 -4.59
C LEU A 281 -24.57 14.29 -5.93
N ILE A 282 -25.25 15.07 -6.77
CA ILE A 282 -24.72 15.53 -8.06
C ILE A 282 -23.42 16.31 -7.86
N ALA A 283 -23.37 17.22 -6.90
CA ALA A 283 -22.17 18.01 -6.63
C ALA A 283 -20.99 17.15 -6.16
N GLY A 284 -21.24 16.15 -5.30
CA GLY A 284 -20.22 15.19 -4.88
C GLY A 284 -19.69 14.34 -6.04
N VAL A 285 -20.59 13.81 -6.88
CA VAL A 285 -20.21 13.03 -8.06
C VAL A 285 -19.46 13.89 -9.08
N ALA A 286 -19.92 15.12 -9.34
CA ALA A 286 -19.24 16.04 -10.24
C ALA A 286 -17.82 16.37 -9.75
N ALA A 287 -17.66 16.62 -8.45
CA ALA A 287 -16.34 16.86 -7.85
C ALA A 287 -15.40 15.63 -7.94
N PHE A 288 -15.93 14.43 -7.73
CA PHE A 288 -15.19 13.19 -7.95
C PHE A 288 -14.72 13.05 -9.40
N LEU A 289 -15.63 13.24 -10.37
CA LEU A 289 -15.33 13.15 -11.80
C LEU A 289 -14.40 14.27 -12.28
N LEU A 290 -14.44 15.44 -11.66
CA LEU A 290 -13.50 16.52 -11.96
C LEU A 290 -12.04 16.11 -11.73
N VAL A 291 -11.80 15.33 -10.68
CA VAL A 291 -10.45 14.87 -10.31
C VAL A 291 -10.06 13.58 -11.04
N PHE A 292 -10.96 12.59 -11.05
CA PHE A 292 -10.66 11.26 -11.59
C PHE A 292 -10.92 11.14 -13.10
N GLY A 293 -11.90 11.89 -13.61
CA GLY A 293 -12.35 11.86 -15.01
C GLY A 293 -11.26 12.16 -16.04
N PRO A 294 -10.39 13.17 -15.87
CA PRO A 294 -9.31 13.43 -16.82
C PRO A 294 -8.40 12.21 -17.03
N TRP A 295 -8.07 11.49 -15.97
CA TRP A 295 -7.27 10.28 -16.08
C TRP A 295 -8.02 9.15 -16.80
N LEU A 296 -9.32 8.98 -16.56
CA LEU A 296 -10.17 8.02 -17.29
C LEU A 296 -10.23 8.30 -18.80
N VAL A 297 -10.25 9.59 -19.19
CA VAL A 297 -10.22 9.98 -20.61
C VAL A 297 -8.86 9.62 -21.22
N ILE A 298 -7.77 9.95 -20.53
CA ILE A 298 -6.40 9.64 -20.97
C ILE A 298 -6.21 8.11 -21.12
N THR A 299 -6.65 7.31 -20.16
CA THR A 299 -6.57 5.85 -20.27
C THR A 299 -7.43 5.32 -21.41
N LYS A 300 -8.65 5.84 -21.61
CA LYS A 300 -9.50 5.44 -22.73
C LYS A 300 -8.85 5.73 -24.08
N VAL A 301 -8.22 6.89 -24.25
CA VAL A 301 -7.60 7.32 -25.50
C VAL A 301 -6.39 6.45 -25.85
N HIS A 302 -5.54 6.12 -24.87
CA HIS A 302 -4.25 5.48 -25.16
C HIS A 302 -4.20 3.97 -24.87
N TYR A 303 -5.06 3.47 -23.98
CA TYR A 303 -5.19 2.03 -23.69
C TYR A 303 -6.48 1.43 -24.26
N GLY A 304 -7.37 2.23 -24.84
CA GLY A 304 -8.67 1.75 -25.33
C GLY A 304 -9.67 1.38 -24.22
N ALA A 305 -9.28 1.50 -22.95
CA ALA A 305 -10.08 1.14 -21.79
C ALA A 305 -10.05 2.25 -20.73
N PHE A 306 -11.19 2.50 -20.07
CA PHE A 306 -11.28 3.49 -18.97
C PHE A 306 -10.45 3.05 -17.76
N LEU A 307 -10.43 1.75 -17.48
CA LEU A 307 -9.73 1.14 -16.35
C LEU A 307 -8.83 0.00 -16.89
N PRO A 308 -7.64 0.31 -17.43
CA PRO A 308 -6.74 -0.72 -17.92
C PRO A 308 -6.32 -1.64 -16.77
N ALA A 309 -6.46 -2.95 -16.97
CA ALA A 309 -6.07 -3.94 -15.98
C ALA A 309 -4.56 -4.16 -15.99
N ALA A 310 -3.97 -4.23 -14.80
CA ALA A 310 -2.54 -4.43 -14.59
C ALA A 310 -2.24 -5.92 -14.40
N HIS A 311 -2.48 -6.73 -15.42
CA HIS A 311 -2.12 -8.13 -15.36
C HIS A 311 -0.63 -8.29 -15.63
N PRO A 312 0.11 -9.07 -14.82
CA PRO A 312 1.42 -9.55 -15.25
C PRO A 312 1.25 -10.31 -16.56
N SER A 313 2.07 -10.00 -17.57
CA SER A 313 2.07 -10.77 -18.82
C SER A 313 2.44 -12.23 -18.54
N GLN A 314 2.03 -13.13 -19.44
CA GLN A 314 2.42 -14.54 -19.34
C GLN A 314 3.94 -14.69 -19.31
N TRP A 315 4.65 -13.83 -20.04
CA TRP A 315 6.11 -13.78 -20.01
C TRP A 315 6.65 -13.49 -18.60
N LEU A 316 6.10 -12.51 -17.87
CA LEU A 316 6.49 -12.24 -16.48
C LEU A 316 6.23 -13.44 -15.57
N ILE A 317 5.09 -14.12 -15.74
CA ILE A 317 4.73 -15.31 -14.95
C ILE A 317 5.69 -16.49 -15.23
N ASP A 318 6.08 -16.67 -16.48
CA ASP A 318 6.93 -17.79 -16.89
C ASP A 318 8.39 -17.59 -16.47
N ASN A 319 8.88 -16.34 -16.46
CA ASN A 319 10.29 -16.03 -16.26
C ASN A 319 10.65 -15.58 -14.83
N PHE A 320 9.68 -15.14 -14.02
CA PHE A 320 9.95 -14.63 -12.68
C PHE A 320 9.21 -15.47 -11.63
N PRO A 321 9.90 -16.35 -10.88
CA PRO A 321 9.29 -17.20 -9.86
C PRO A 321 8.49 -16.42 -8.81
N TYR A 322 8.91 -15.20 -8.48
CA TYR A 322 8.17 -14.32 -7.59
C TYR A 322 6.81 -13.94 -8.14
N VAL A 323 6.75 -13.46 -9.40
CA VAL A 323 5.49 -13.09 -10.05
C VAL A 323 4.59 -14.32 -10.15
N ARG A 324 5.15 -15.48 -10.50
CA ARG A 324 4.43 -16.74 -10.50
C ARG A 324 3.80 -17.04 -9.14
N MET A 325 4.59 -17.05 -8.07
CA MET A 325 4.12 -17.24 -6.70
C MET A 325 2.98 -16.27 -6.37
N LEU A 326 3.11 -14.98 -6.72
CA LEU A 326 2.07 -13.99 -6.49
C LEU A 326 0.77 -14.29 -7.25
N THR A 327 0.83 -14.82 -8.46
CA THR A 327 -0.35 -15.16 -9.27
C THR A 327 -0.94 -16.54 -8.94
N GLU A 328 -0.15 -17.44 -8.35
CA GLU A 328 -0.55 -18.82 -8.05
C GLU A 328 -1.11 -19.02 -6.63
N ARG A 329 -1.09 -17.98 -5.79
CA ARG A 329 -1.62 -18.05 -4.43
C ARG A 329 -3.09 -18.52 -4.39
N PRO A 330 -3.45 -19.32 -3.37
CA PRO A 330 -4.81 -19.84 -3.23
C PRO A 330 -5.80 -18.72 -2.85
N ALA A 331 -7.07 -18.86 -3.22
CA ALA A 331 -8.12 -17.86 -2.93
C ALA A 331 -8.27 -17.53 -1.44
N TYR A 332 -7.94 -18.47 -0.55
CA TYR A 332 -7.99 -18.27 0.90
C TYR A 332 -6.76 -17.55 1.48
N PHE A 333 -5.76 -17.19 0.66
CA PHE A 333 -4.48 -16.62 1.10
C PHE A 333 -4.65 -15.49 2.12
N TYR A 334 -5.50 -14.51 1.86
CA TYR A 334 -5.72 -13.39 2.78
C TYR A 334 -6.32 -13.82 4.12
N PHE A 335 -7.19 -14.82 4.13
CA PHE A 335 -7.80 -15.34 5.36
C PHE A 335 -6.81 -16.14 6.21
N ALA A 336 -5.84 -16.81 5.57
CA ALA A 336 -4.78 -17.53 6.26
C ALA A 336 -3.66 -16.58 6.71
N ALA A 337 -3.16 -15.73 5.82
CA ALA A 337 -2.00 -14.87 6.07
C ALA A 337 -2.29 -13.74 7.06
N LEU A 338 -3.48 -13.12 6.99
CA LEU A 338 -3.79 -11.96 7.82
C LEU A 338 -3.76 -12.28 9.33
N PRO A 339 -4.37 -13.35 9.86
CA PRO A 339 -4.24 -13.71 11.27
C PRO A 339 -2.83 -14.10 11.70
N LEU A 340 -2.02 -14.64 10.78
CA LEU A 340 -0.65 -15.06 11.09
C LEU A 340 0.30 -13.87 11.22
N VAL A 341 0.07 -12.83 10.43
CA VAL A 341 0.85 -11.60 10.45
C VAL A 341 0.32 -10.58 11.46
N ALA A 342 -1.01 -10.47 11.57
CA ALA A 342 -1.70 -9.51 12.42
C ALA A 342 -2.82 -10.22 13.21
N PRO A 343 -2.47 -10.98 14.26
CA PRO A 343 -3.41 -11.83 14.99
C PRO A 343 -4.56 -11.05 15.65
N VAL A 344 -4.44 -9.72 15.77
CA VAL A 344 -5.50 -8.87 16.33
C VAL A 344 -6.81 -9.00 15.55
N TYR A 345 -6.72 -9.34 14.25
CA TYR A 345 -7.88 -9.57 13.41
C TYR A 345 -8.61 -10.89 13.69
N LEU A 346 -8.06 -11.79 14.53
CA LEU A 346 -8.82 -12.92 15.08
C LEU A 346 -10.00 -12.44 15.94
N LEU A 347 -9.94 -11.23 16.49
CA LEU A 347 -11.04 -10.60 17.23
C LEU A 347 -12.24 -10.23 16.35
N LEU A 348 -12.11 -10.30 15.02
CA LEU A 348 -13.26 -10.19 14.11
C LEU A 348 -14.24 -11.34 14.29
N LEU A 349 -13.77 -12.55 14.62
CA LEU A 349 -14.63 -13.73 14.78
C LEU A 349 -15.66 -13.57 15.91
N PRO A 350 -15.26 -13.29 17.17
CA PRO A 350 -16.24 -13.07 18.24
C PRO A 350 -17.13 -11.85 17.95
N ALA A 351 -16.61 -10.82 17.30
CA ALA A 351 -17.41 -9.66 16.89
C ALA A 351 -18.51 -10.04 15.87
N LEU A 352 -18.18 -10.82 14.84
CA LEU A 352 -19.13 -11.29 13.82
C LEU A 352 -20.14 -12.30 14.37
N LEU A 353 -19.71 -13.19 15.26
CA LEU A 353 -20.59 -14.13 15.97
C LEU A 353 -21.51 -13.43 16.98
N GLY A 354 -21.29 -12.14 17.21
CA GLY A 354 -22.10 -11.35 18.12
C GLY A 354 -21.84 -11.65 19.59
N ILE A 355 -20.67 -12.19 19.91
CA ILE A 355 -20.22 -12.35 21.29
C ILE A 355 -20.01 -10.94 21.84
N GLY A 356 -20.88 -10.53 22.76
CA GLY A 356 -20.97 -9.13 23.24
C GLY A 356 -22.15 -8.33 22.70
N ARG A 357 -23.03 -8.89 21.85
CA ARG A 357 -24.25 -8.22 21.31
C ARG A 357 -25.23 -7.68 22.35
N ARG A 358 -25.15 -8.12 23.62
CA ARG A 358 -25.90 -7.46 24.72
C ARG A 358 -25.52 -5.99 24.87
N ALA A 359 -24.27 -5.63 24.61
CA ALA A 359 -23.80 -4.25 24.69
C ALA A 359 -24.11 -3.44 23.42
N GLU A 360 -24.27 -4.09 22.27
CA GLU A 360 -24.69 -3.45 21.01
C GLU A 360 -26.16 -2.97 21.07
N ARG A 361 -27.05 -3.75 21.72
CA ARG A 361 -28.41 -3.30 22.05
C ARG A 361 -28.41 -2.06 22.96
N SER A 362 -27.38 -1.89 23.78
CA SER A 362 -27.21 -0.74 24.67
C SER A 362 -26.56 0.47 23.98
N ALA A 363 -25.79 0.26 22.90
CA ALA A 363 -25.06 1.32 22.19
C ALA A 363 -25.95 2.18 21.27
N GLY A 364 -27.21 1.78 21.07
CA GLY A 364 -28.17 2.48 20.22
C GLY A 364 -27.79 2.48 18.74
N ALA A 365 -28.52 3.28 17.95
CA ALA A 365 -28.36 3.33 16.49
C ALA A 365 -26.95 3.77 16.03
N ALA A 366 -26.23 4.53 16.86
CA ALA A 366 -24.90 5.03 16.52
C ALA A 366 -23.85 3.90 16.43
N GLY A 367 -23.84 2.97 17.39
CA GLY A 367 -22.87 1.86 17.42
C GLY A 367 -23.06 0.90 16.24
N GLY A 368 -24.31 0.57 15.90
CA GLY A 368 -24.62 -0.29 14.74
C GLY A 368 -24.17 0.32 13.41
N GLY A 369 -24.29 1.65 13.27
CA GLY A 369 -23.82 2.34 12.06
C GLY A 369 -22.31 2.24 11.86
N ALA A 370 -21.52 2.31 12.94
CA ALA A 370 -20.07 2.15 12.89
C ALA A 370 -19.65 0.77 12.36
N LEU A 371 -20.25 -0.28 12.91
CA LEU A 371 -19.97 -1.67 12.51
C LEU A 371 -20.43 -1.96 11.08
N LEU A 372 -21.58 -1.42 10.66
CA LEU A 372 -22.05 -1.58 9.29
C LEU A 372 -21.12 -0.88 8.28
N ILE A 373 -20.72 0.37 8.53
CA ILE A 373 -19.83 1.13 7.63
C ILE A 373 -18.46 0.46 7.52
N SER A 374 -17.84 0.14 8.67
CA SER A 374 -16.52 -0.49 8.70
C SER A 374 -16.53 -1.92 8.17
N GLY A 375 -17.57 -2.70 8.49
CA GLY A 375 -17.75 -4.06 7.99
C GLY A 375 -17.96 -4.08 6.48
N ALA A 376 -18.85 -3.23 5.94
CA ALA A 376 -19.09 -3.13 4.50
C ALA A 376 -17.82 -2.72 3.74
N TRP A 377 -17.05 -1.77 4.30
CA TRP A 377 -15.77 -1.38 3.72
C TRP A 377 -14.76 -2.53 3.70
N ALA A 378 -14.51 -3.16 4.85
CA ALA A 378 -13.55 -4.24 4.99
C ALA A 378 -13.90 -5.42 4.07
N VAL A 379 -15.16 -5.87 4.10
CA VAL A 379 -15.65 -6.97 3.26
C VAL A 379 -15.54 -6.59 1.78
N GLY A 380 -15.92 -5.38 1.39
CA GLY A 380 -15.84 -4.92 0.01
C GLY A 380 -14.41 -4.98 -0.54
N VAL A 381 -13.43 -4.50 0.22
CA VAL A 381 -12.03 -4.53 -0.19
C VAL A 381 -11.47 -5.95 -0.20
N VAL A 382 -11.66 -6.72 0.89
CA VAL A 382 -11.11 -8.09 0.99
C VAL A 382 -11.72 -9.00 -0.07
N ALA A 383 -13.04 -8.96 -0.28
CA ALA A 383 -13.69 -9.77 -1.30
C ALA A 383 -13.21 -9.43 -2.71
N ALA A 384 -13.08 -8.14 -3.03
CA ALA A 384 -12.56 -7.72 -4.32
C ALA A 384 -11.11 -8.13 -4.51
N MET A 385 -10.26 -8.01 -3.49
CA MET A 385 -8.87 -8.49 -3.56
C MET A 385 -8.83 -10.00 -3.80
N VAL A 386 -9.66 -10.80 -3.12
CA VAL A 386 -9.76 -12.25 -3.34
C VAL A 386 -10.14 -12.56 -4.79
N VAL A 387 -11.18 -11.89 -5.31
CA VAL A 387 -11.62 -12.06 -6.71
C VAL A 387 -10.50 -11.70 -7.69
N MET A 388 -9.79 -10.59 -7.45
CA MET A 388 -8.71 -10.15 -8.34
C MET A 388 -7.58 -11.16 -8.48
N GLY A 389 -7.15 -11.85 -7.41
CA GLY A 389 -6.15 -12.90 -7.57
C GLY A 389 -6.68 -14.25 -8.00
N MET A 390 -7.97 -14.55 -7.80
CA MET A 390 -8.61 -15.63 -8.55
C MET A 390 -8.51 -15.37 -10.07
N MET A 391 -8.53 -14.11 -10.47
CA MET A 391 -8.28 -13.66 -11.85
C MET A 391 -6.79 -13.48 -12.20
N LYS A 392 -5.85 -13.90 -11.34
CA LYS A 392 -4.39 -13.83 -11.55
C LYS A 392 -3.79 -12.42 -11.63
N TRP A 393 -4.36 -11.40 -10.95
CA TRP A 393 -3.82 -10.03 -10.92
C TRP A 393 -2.64 -9.83 -9.94
N GLY A 394 -2.14 -10.92 -9.34
CA GLY A 394 -1.16 -10.90 -8.26
C GLY A 394 -1.80 -10.75 -6.88
N PHE A 395 -1.30 -11.51 -5.91
CA PHE A 395 -1.73 -11.52 -4.51
C PHE A 395 -0.59 -11.08 -3.62
N GLN A 396 -0.69 -9.91 -3.02
CA GLN A 396 0.26 -9.46 -1.99
C GLN A 396 -0.50 -9.00 -0.76
N LEU A 397 0.06 -9.26 0.43
CA LEU A 397 -0.61 -8.90 1.69
C LEU A 397 -0.84 -7.39 1.80
N ARG A 398 0.07 -6.58 1.26
CA ARG A 398 -0.05 -5.12 1.21
C ARG A 398 -1.26 -4.62 0.41
N TYR A 399 -1.81 -5.41 -0.50
CA TYR A 399 -3.03 -5.00 -1.22
C TYR A 399 -4.25 -4.92 -0.30
N LEU A 400 -4.15 -5.45 0.93
CA LEU A 400 -5.13 -5.21 1.98
C LEU A 400 -4.93 -3.89 2.73
N ALA A 401 -3.88 -3.10 2.48
CA ALA A 401 -3.67 -1.80 3.14
C ALA A 401 -4.93 -0.90 3.10
N PRO A 402 -5.68 -0.80 1.98
CA PRO A 402 -6.93 -0.03 1.94
C PRO A 402 -8.05 -0.54 2.87
N ALA A 403 -8.00 -1.80 3.31
CA ALA A 403 -8.94 -2.39 4.25
C ALA A 403 -8.54 -2.19 5.72
N MET A 404 -7.25 -1.97 6.02
CA MET A 404 -6.76 -1.93 7.40
C MET A 404 -7.46 -0.89 8.29
N PRO A 405 -7.70 0.37 7.85
CA PRO A 405 -8.46 1.34 8.63
C PRO A 405 -9.85 0.84 9.03
N ALA A 406 -10.54 0.14 8.12
CA ALA A 406 -11.87 -0.41 8.34
C ALA A 406 -11.85 -1.57 9.34
N LEU A 407 -10.89 -2.48 9.20
CA LEU A 407 -10.73 -3.63 10.10
C LEU A 407 -10.38 -3.17 11.52
N CYS A 408 -9.43 -2.23 11.67
CA CYS A 408 -9.09 -1.64 12.97
C CYS A 408 -10.29 -0.93 13.60
N LEU A 409 -11.05 -0.17 12.81
CA LEU A 409 -12.26 0.50 13.26
C LEU A 409 -13.34 -0.48 13.73
N PHE A 410 -13.56 -1.56 12.98
CA PHE A 410 -14.53 -2.59 13.33
C PHE A 410 -14.18 -3.25 14.67
N VAL A 411 -12.92 -3.68 14.83
CA VAL A 411 -12.42 -4.27 16.08
C VAL A 411 -12.51 -3.26 17.23
N ALA A 412 -12.12 -2.01 17.02
CA ALA A 412 -12.20 -0.96 18.04
C ALA A 412 -13.63 -0.67 18.50
N ALA A 413 -14.58 -0.57 17.56
CA ALA A 413 -15.99 -0.35 17.86
C ALA A 413 -16.58 -1.51 18.68
N TRP A 414 -16.20 -2.75 18.36
CA TRP A 414 -16.58 -3.92 19.16
C TRP A 414 -15.91 -3.93 20.54
N LEU A 415 -14.60 -3.65 20.64
CA LEU A 415 -13.82 -3.71 21.88
C LEU A 415 -14.33 -2.77 22.97
N VAL A 416 -14.86 -1.59 22.60
CA VAL A 416 -15.46 -0.64 23.55
C VAL A 416 -16.59 -1.27 24.37
N HIS A 417 -17.24 -2.29 23.81
CA HIS A 417 -18.37 -2.99 24.38
C HIS A 417 -18.04 -4.41 24.86
N ALA A 418 -16.84 -4.89 24.56
CA ALA A 418 -16.38 -6.22 24.94
C ALA A 418 -15.91 -6.26 26.41
N PRO A 419 -15.87 -7.46 27.04
CA PRO A 419 -15.30 -7.62 28.37
C PRO A 419 -13.85 -7.13 28.44
N ARG A 420 -13.44 -6.52 29.56
CA ARG A 420 -12.10 -5.90 29.68
C ARG A 420 -10.92 -6.84 29.40
N TRP A 421 -11.06 -8.15 29.60
CA TRP A 421 -9.98 -9.10 29.29
C TRP A 421 -9.66 -9.18 27.78
N THR A 422 -10.61 -8.88 26.90
CA THR A 422 -10.36 -8.86 25.43
C THR A 422 -9.44 -7.72 25.03
N TRP A 423 -9.34 -6.67 25.84
CA TRP A 423 -8.41 -5.55 25.61
C TRP A 423 -6.96 -6.00 25.81
N LEU A 424 -6.70 -6.86 26.80
CA LEU A 424 -5.38 -7.44 27.01
C LEU A 424 -4.99 -8.31 25.80
N ILE A 425 -5.92 -9.11 25.28
CA ILE A 425 -5.69 -9.89 24.06
C ILE A 425 -5.41 -8.99 22.87
N ALA A 426 -6.22 -7.94 22.66
CA ALA A 426 -6.02 -6.98 21.58
C ALA A 426 -4.65 -6.30 21.67
N LEU A 427 -4.21 -5.95 22.87
CA LEU A 427 -2.88 -5.38 23.11
C LEU A 427 -1.77 -6.38 22.76
N VAL A 428 -1.84 -7.60 23.30
CA VAL A 428 -0.84 -8.65 23.02
C VAL A 428 -0.77 -8.96 21.53
N PHE A 429 -1.92 -9.15 20.88
CA PHE A 429 -1.99 -9.42 19.46
C PHE A 429 -1.53 -8.23 18.61
N GLY A 430 -1.85 -6.99 19.02
CA GLY A 430 -1.35 -5.78 18.40
C GLY A 430 0.17 -5.65 18.50
N LEU A 431 0.76 -5.99 19.64
CA LEU A 431 2.22 -6.00 19.82
C LEU A 431 2.90 -7.08 18.96
N ILE A 432 2.29 -8.26 18.82
CA ILE A 432 2.77 -9.31 17.90
C ILE A 432 2.73 -8.83 16.45
N GLY A 433 1.62 -8.19 16.05
CA GLY A 433 1.50 -7.57 14.73
C GLY A 433 2.57 -6.51 14.52
N TRP A 434 2.72 -5.58 15.45
CA TRP A 434 3.73 -4.53 15.40
C TRP A 434 5.14 -5.10 15.28
N TRP A 435 5.49 -6.12 16.05
CA TRP A 435 6.79 -6.79 15.94
C TRP A 435 7.00 -7.43 14.56
N SER A 436 5.97 -8.07 13.99
CA SER A 436 6.03 -8.65 12.65
C SER A 436 6.26 -7.59 11.59
N GLY A 437 5.60 -6.43 11.71
CA GLY A 437 5.86 -5.26 10.88
C GLY A 437 7.28 -4.76 11.07
N PHE A 438 7.68 -4.54 12.34
CA PHE A 438 9.01 -4.08 12.76
C PHE A 438 10.14 -4.86 12.09
N ALA A 439 10.08 -6.17 12.24
CA ALA A 439 11.05 -7.09 11.69
C ALA A 439 10.99 -7.21 10.16
N SER A 440 9.84 -6.94 9.51
CA SER A 440 9.73 -6.98 8.04
C SER A 440 10.32 -5.75 7.34
N VAL A 441 10.47 -4.63 8.05
CA VAL A 441 11.22 -3.46 7.55
C VAL A 441 12.71 -3.55 7.91
N ALA A 442 13.06 -4.36 8.92
CA ALA A 442 14.45 -4.61 9.24
C ALA A 442 15.15 -5.36 8.09
N PRO A 443 16.43 -5.06 7.79
CA PRO A 443 17.14 -5.64 6.66
C PRO A 443 17.45 -7.15 6.85
N PRO A 444 17.49 -7.95 5.75
CA PRO A 444 17.21 -7.54 4.38
C PRO A 444 15.71 -7.26 4.18
N PRO A 445 15.35 -6.15 3.51
CA PRO A 445 13.99 -5.66 3.58
C PRO A 445 13.14 -6.35 2.50
N ILE A 446 12.16 -7.13 2.92
CA ILE A 446 11.34 -7.97 2.03
C ILE A 446 10.09 -7.22 1.61
N ALA A 447 9.62 -7.45 0.38
CA ALA A 447 8.39 -6.86 -0.16
C ALA A 447 7.09 -7.37 0.51
N GLU A 448 7.20 -8.28 1.48
CA GLU A 448 6.10 -8.91 2.19
C GLU A 448 6.33 -8.94 3.69
N VAL A 449 5.23 -8.88 4.45
CA VAL A 449 5.29 -9.02 5.89
C VAL A 449 5.47 -10.50 6.25
N ARG A 450 6.47 -10.79 7.08
CA ARG A 450 6.71 -12.14 7.57
C ARG A 450 5.97 -12.42 8.88
N PRO A 451 5.39 -13.61 9.05
CA PRO A 451 4.92 -14.07 10.36
C PRO A 451 6.14 -14.52 11.18
N VAL A 452 6.89 -13.57 11.72
CA VAL A 452 8.21 -13.79 12.37
C VAL A 452 8.17 -14.83 13.50
N LEU A 453 7.04 -14.91 14.22
CA LEU A 453 6.87 -15.94 15.24
C LEU A 453 6.82 -17.34 14.61
N LEU A 454 6.08 -17.53 13.52
CA LEU A 454 6.01 -18.85 12.86
C LEU A 454 7.35 -19.24 12.23
N GLU A 455 8.08 -18.32 11.59
CA GLU A 455 9.39 -18.68 11.02
C GLU A 455 10.36 -19.24 12.07
N ARG A 456 10.34 -18.73 13.31
CA ARG A 456 11.17 -19.25 14.41
C ARG A 456 10.73 -20.62 14.91
N PHE A 457 9.43 -20.93 14.88
CA PHE A 457 8.92 -22.27 15.23
C PHE A 457 9.09 -23.30 14.11
N VAL A 458 9.27 -22.84 12.86
CA VAL A 458 9.39 -23.68 11.65
C VAL A 458 10.82 -24.17 11.38
N LEU A 459 11.81 -23.44 11.88
CA LEU A 459 13.22 -23.76 11.68
C LEU A 459 13.78 -24.73 12.75
N GLU A 460 12.92 -25.39 13.53
CA GLU A 460 13.36 -26.46 14.44
C GLU A 460 13.70 -27.77 13.69
N PRO A 461 14.64 -28.60 14.21
CA PRO A 461 15.37 -29.62 13.45
C PRO A 461 14.58 -30.88 13.08
N ARG A 462 13.25 -30.92 13.27
CA ARG A 462 12.45 -32.15 13.14
C ARG A 462 11.96 -32.46 11.72
N GLY A 463 12.41 -31.72 10.71
CA GLY A 463 12.25 -32.11 9.30
C GLY A 463 10.82 -32.00 8.73
N GLN A 464 9.89 -31.37 9.44
CA GLN A 464 8.59 -30.96 8.91
C GLN A 464 8.43 -29.46 9.13
N SER A 465 8.58 -28.70 8.06
CA SER A 465 8.37 -27.26 8.09
C SER A 465 6.86 -26.95 8.00
N LEU A 466 6.37 -25.82 8.51
CA LEU A 466 5.01 -25.37 8.17
C LEU A 466 4.81 -25.18 6.67
N ARG A 467 5.89 -25.12 5.88
CA ARG A 467 5.79 -25.13 4.41
C ARG A 467 5.21 -26.45 3.91
N ASP A 468 5.48 -27.55 4.61
CA ASP A 468 4.97 -28.89 4.29
C ASP A 468 3.50 -29.03 4.71
N PHE A 469 3.09 -28.37 5.80
CA PHE A 469 1.69 -28.34 6.24
C PHE A 469 0.80 -27.40 5.41
N TRP A 470 1.38 -26.37 4.78
CA TRP A 470 0.63 -25.37 4.03
C TRP A 470 1.32 -24.98 2.71
N PRO A 471 1.39 -25.91 1.73
CA PRO A 471 2.00 -25.62 0.43
C PRO A 471 1.25 -24.48 -0.27
N GLY A 472 1.97 -23.40 -0.59
CA GLY A 472 1.44 -22.20 -1.28
C GLY A 472 1.29 -20.93 -0.43
N MET A 473 1.63 -20.95 0.86
CA MET A 473 1.68 -19.75 1.70
C MET A 473 3.03 -19.02 1.63
N TRP A 474 4.11 -19.76 1.36
CA TRP A 474 5.50 -19.32 1.30
C TRP A 474 5.97 -19.28 -0.13
#